data_AF-A0A2X3GGR3-F1
#
_entry.id   AF-A0A2X3GGR3-F1
#
_cell.length_a   1.000
_cell.length_b   1.000
_cell.length_c   1.000
_cell.angle_alpha   90.00
_cell.angle_beta   90.00
_cell.angle_gamma   90.00
#
_symmetry.space_group_name_H-M   'P 1'
#
loop_
_entity.id
_entity.type
_entity.pdbx_description
1 polymer ?
#
loop_
_entity_poly.entity_id
_entity_poly.type
_entity_poly.pdbx_seq_one_letter_code
_entity_poly.pdbx_strand_id
1 'polypeptide(L)'
;MAKDIRFETPLMWLNKAETWALADYWGQLDLVRRETLTCYNGIKGDGCGQCAACNLRANGLNQYLADKVGVIAVMQQKTGLAQA
;
A
#
# COMPACT_ATOMS: atom_id res chain seq x y z
N MET A 1 31.48 -17.59 10.09
CA MET A 1 31.02 -17.56 8.68
C MET A 1 29.74 -16.75 8.64
N ALA A 2 29.62 -15.77 7.75
CA ALA A 2 28.37 -15.02 7.58
C ALA A 2 27.34 -15.88 6.84
N LYS A 3 26.06 -15.76 7.20
CA LYS A 3 24.96 -16.44 6.51
C LYS A 3 24.47 -15.58 5.35
N ASP A 4 24.10 -16.22 4.25
CA ASP A 4 23.46 -15.54 3.11
C ASP A 4 22.00 -15.22 3.44
N ILE A 5 21.79 -14.03 3.98
CA ILE A 5 20.46 -13.49 4.30
C ILE A 5 20.06 -12.53 3.19
N ARG A 6 18.87 -12.73 2.62
CA ARG A 6 18.30 -11.81 1.63
C ARG A 6 17.50 -10.72 2.31
N PHE A 7 17.65 -9.49 1.83
CA PHE A 7 16.76 -8.38 2.18
C PHE A 7 15.83 -8.11 1.01
N GLU A 8 14.53 -8.32 1.24
CA GLU A 8 13.50 -8.09 0.25
C GLU A 8 12.75 -6.80 0.61
N THR A 9 12.65 -5.90 -0.36
CA THR A 9 12.00 -4.59 -0.18
C THR A 9 10.86 -4.45 -1.18
N PRO A 10 9.74 -5.19 -1.00
CA PRO A 10 8.67 -5.29 -2.01
C PRO A 10 7.99 -3.94 -2.31
N LEU A 11 8.16 -2.95 -1.43
CA LEU A 11 7.57 -1.62 -1.57
C LEU A 11 8.54 -0.57 -2.11
N MET A 12 9.80 -0.92 -2.39
CA MET A 12 10.88 0.04 -2.70
C MET A 12 10.52 1.05 -3.79
N TRP A 13 9.81 0.59 -4.83
CA TRP A 13 9.46 1.38 -6.01
C TRP A 13 7.96 1.71 -6.11
N LEU A 14 7.22 1.45 -5.04
CA LEU A 14 5.77 1.65 -4.99
C LEU A 14 5.42 2.99 -4.33
N ASN A 15 4.55 3.74 -4.97
CA ASN A 15 3.86 4.86 -4.32
C ASN A 15 2.73 4.34 -3.42
N LYS A 16 2.03 5.25 -2.74
CA LYS A 16 0.99 4.86 -1.78
C LYS A 16 -0.25 4.25 -2.45
N ALA A 17 -0.63 4.70 -3.64
CA ALA A 17 -1.74 4.12 -4.40
C ALA A 17 -1.41 2.68 -4.85
N GLU A 18 -0.19 2.45 -5.33
CA GLU A 18 0.29 1.13 -5.72
C GLU A 18 0.41 0.19 -4.51
N THR A 19 0.76 0.72 -3.33
CA THR A 19 0.74 -0.07 -2.08
C THR A 19 -0.68 -0.52 -1.73
N TRP A 20 -1.71 0.31 -1.99
CA TRP A 20 -3.10 -0.09 -1.83
C TRP A 20 -3.51 -1.15 -2.85
N ALA A 21 -3.11 -0.99 -4.10
CA ALA A 21 -3.33 -2.00 -5.14
C ALA A 21 -2.70 -3.35 -4.77
N LEU A 22 -1.50 -3.35 -4.16
CA LEU A 22 -0.86 -4.58 -3.69
C LEU A 22 -1.67 -5.27 -2.59
N ALA A 23 -2.27 -4.52 -1.67
CA ALA A 23 -3.17 -5.09 -0.65
C ALA A 23 -4.45 -5.67 -1.28
N ASP A 24 -5.01 -4.99 -2.29
CA ASP A 24 -6.21 -5.46 -3.00
C ASP A 24 -5.93 -6.70 -3.87
N TYR A 25 -4.74 -6.78 -4.49
CA TYR A 25 -4.30 -7.96 -5.25
C TYR A 25 -4.34 -9.24 -4.42
N TRP A 26 -4.01 -9.16 -3.12
CA TRP A 26 -4.09 -10.29 -2.18
C TRP A 26 -5.46 -10.43 -1.49
N GLY A 27 -6.45 -9.63 -1.88
CA GLY A 27 -7.79 -9.64 -1.26
C GLY A 27 -7.81 -9.13 0.19
N GLN A 28 -6.79 -8.39 0.62
CA GLN A 28 -6.62 -7.91 2.00
C GLN A 28 -6.81 -6.39 2.14
N LEU A 29 -7.42 -5.73 1.14
CA LEU A 29 -7.64 -4.28 1.16
C LEU A 29 -8.41 -3.83 2.42
N ASP A 30 -9.51 -4.50 2.76
CA ASP A 30 -10.34 -4.13 3.91
C ASP A 30 -9.61 -4.36 5.24
N LEU A 31 -8.85 -5.45 5.36
CA LEU A 31 -8.03 -5.73 6.53
C LEU A 31 -7.00 -4.60 6.74
N VAL A 32 -6.22 -4.29 5.70
CA VAL A 32 -5.23 -3.22 5.77
C VAL A 32 -5.90 -1.89 6.06
N ARG A 33 -7.04 -1.60 5.43
CA ARG A 33 -7.74 -0.33 5.59
C ARG A 33 -8.23 -0.12 7.01
N ARG A 34 -8.87 -1.11 7.62
CA ARG A 34 -9.59 -0.97 8.90
C ARG A 34 -8.73 -1.33 10.12
N GLU A 35 -7.85 -2.32 9.99
CA GLU A 35 -7.17 -2.91 11.14
C GLU A 35 -5.76 -2.39 11.39
N THR A 36 -5.17 -1.62 10.46
CA THR A 36 -3.82 -1.06 10.66
C THR A 36 -3.84 0.34 11.25
N LEU A 37 -2.74 0.70 11.93
CA LEU A 37 -2.49 2.03 12.47
C LEU A 37 -1.42 2.74 11.65
N THR A 38 -1.78 3.85 11.03
CA THR A 38 -0.84 4.78 10.36
C THR A 38 -0.89 6.18 10.98
N CYS A 39 -2.00 6.52 11.63
CA CYS A 39 -2.21 7.82 12.25
C CYS A 39 -1.17 8.10 13.34
N TYR A 40 -0.57 9.29 13.32
CA TYR A 40 0.34 9.73 14.38
C TYR A 40 -0.34 9.88 15.74
N ASN A 41 -1.67 10.01 15.76
CA ASN A 41 -2.46 10.19 16.98
C ASN A 41 -3.08 8.86 17.49
N GLY A 42 -2.63 7.70 16.99
CA GLY A 42 -3.05 6.40 17.52
C GLY A 42 -4.44 5.90 17.06
N ILE A 43 -5.11 6.60 16.14
CA ILE A 43 -6.43 6.21 15.62
C ILE A 43 -6.27 5.20 14.47
N LYS A 44 -6.79 3.98 14.63
CA LYS A 44 -6.80 2.93 13.59
C LYS A 44 -7.64 3.34 12.38
N GLY A 45 -7.45 2.63 11.28
CA GLY A 45 -8.32 2.76 10.11
C GLY A 45 -7.96 3.95 9.23
N ASP A 46 -8.96 4.78 8.92
CA ASP A 46 -8.79 6.04 8.20
C ASP A 46 -8.08 7.12 9.06
N GLY A 47 -8.04 6.93 10.39
CA GLY A 47 -7.28 7.75 11.32
C GLY A 47 -7.93 9.11 11.63
N CYS A 48 -7.13 10.09 12.07
CA CYS A 48 -7.65 11.39 12.48
C CYS A 48 -7.99 12.35 11.32
N GLY A 49 -7.51 12.06 10.10
CA GLY A 49 -7.70 12.93 8.93
C GLY A 49 -6.98 14.28 8.96
N GLN A 50 -6.16 14.55 9.99
CA GLN A 50 -5.54 15.85 10.21
C GLN A 50 -4.00 15.79 10.29
N CYS A 51 -3.41 14.60 10.43
CA CYS A 51 -1.96 14.41 10.46
C CYS A 51 -1.39 14.07 9.08
N ALA A 52 -0.10 14.34 8.87
CA ALA A 52 0.58 14.09 7.60
C ALA A 52 0.48 12.63 7.13
N ALA A 53 0.60 11.67 8.05
CA ALA A 53 0.48 10.24 7.72
C ALA A 53 -0.92 9.85 7.23
N CYS A 54 -1.97 10.39 7.86
CA CYS A 54 -3.35 10.21 7.39
C CYS A 54 -3.54 10.80 6.00
N ASN A 55 -3.04 12.01 5.76
CA ASN A 55 -3.19 12.68 4.46
C ASN A 55 -2.52 11.89 3.34
N LEU A 56 -1.28 11.42 3.54
CA LEU A 56 -0.59 10.59 2.55
C LEU A 56 -1.34 9.28 2.27
N ARG A 57 -1.81 8.62 3.33
CA ARG A 57 -2.55 7.34 3.24
C ARG A 57 -3.89 7.51 2.50
N ALA A 58 -4.65 8.54 2.85
CA ALA A 58 -5.92 8.88 2.23
C ALA A 58 -5.76 9.29 0.76
N ASN A 59 -4.75 10.12 0.44
CA ASN A 59 -4.46 10.52 -0.95
C ASN A 59 -4.14 9.30 -1.82
N GLY A 60 -3.31 8.38 -1.32
CA GLY A 60 -3.01 7.13 -2.03
C GLY A 60 -4.26 6.26 -2.22
N LEU A 61 -5.14 6.18 -1.22
CA LEU A 61 -6.38 5.42 -1.33
C LEU A 61 -7.32 6.04 -2.37
N ASN A 62 -7.47 7.35 -2.36
CA ASN A 62 -8.32 8.07 -3.30
C ASN A 62 -7.82 7.92 -4.74
N GLN A 63 -6.51 8.03 -4.97
CA GLN A 63 -5.91 7.78 -6.28
C GLN A 63 -6.16 6.34 -6.75
N TYR A 64 -5.97 5.36 -5.85
CA TYR A 64 -6.25 3.96 -6.15
C TYR A 64 -7.72 3.72 -6.52
N LEU A 65 -8.66 4.27 -5.75
CA LEU A 65 -10.09 4.09 -6.01
C LEU A 65 -10.55 4.80 -7.29
N ALA A 66 -9.94 5.93 -7.65
CA ALA A 66 -10.26 6.68 -8.86
C ALA A 66 -9.82 5.96 -10.14
N ASP A 67 -8.72 5.21 -10.10
CA ASP A 67 -8.21 4.42 -11.22
C ASP A 67 -7.64 3.07 -10.75
N LYS A 68 -8.52 2.16 -10.32
CA LYS A 68 -8.09 0.85 -9.82
C LYS A 68 -7.33 0.06 -10.88
N VAL A 69 -7.85 0.01 -12.10
CA VAL A 69 -7.31 -0.82 -13.18
C VAL A 69 -5.91 -0.32 -13.58
N GLY A 70 -5.75 0.99 -13.79
CA GLY A 70 -4.47 1.56 -14.15
C GLY A 70 -3.43 1.40 -13.04
N VAL A 71 -3.80 1.67 -11.78
CA VAL A 71 -2.88 1.55 -10.65
C VAL A 71 -2.48 0.10 -10.39
N ILE A 72 -3.38 -0.88 -10.54
CA ILE A 72 -3.03 -2.31 -10.46
C ILE A 72 -2.05 -2.70 -11.56
N ALA A 73 -2.29 -2.28 -12.80
CA ALA A 73 -1.42 -2.62 -13.92
C ALA A 73 0.02 -2.09 -13.71
N VAL A 74 0.16 -0.84 -13.25
CA VAL A 74 1.46 -0.24 -12.92
C VAL A 74 2.11 -0.96 -11.75
N MET A 75 1.36 -1.27 -10.69
CA MET A 75 1.86 -2.00 -9.53
C MET A 75 2.38 -3.39 -9.93
N GLN A 76 1.64 -4.13 -10.75
CA GLN A 76 2.03 -5.45 -11.25
C GLN A 76 3.29 -5.39 -12.12
N GLN A 77 3.42 -4.36 -12.97
CA GLN A 77 4.61 -4.14 -13.78
C GLN A 77 5.86 -3.94 -12.90
N LYS A 78 5.74 -3.12 -11.84
CA LYS A 78 6.86 -2.81 -10.93
C LYS A 78 7.28 -3.96 -10.02
N THR A 79 6.32 -4.82 -9.65
CA THR A 79 6.51 -5.94 -8.73
C THR A 79 6.82 -7.26 -9.43
N GLY A 80 6.68 -7.32 -10.77
CA GLY A 80 6.83 -8.55 -11.54
C GLY A 80 5.62 -9.48 -11.47
N LEU A 81 4.50 -9.04 -10.91
CA LEU A 81 3.26 -9.82 -10.78
C LEU A 81 2.40 -9.83 -12.05
N ALA A 82 2.81 -9.11 -13.10
CA ALA A 82 2.08 -9.04 -14.38
C ALA A 82 2.11 -10.35 -15.18
N GLN A 83 2.82 -11.38 -14.70
CA GLN A 83 3.04 -12.66 -15.38
C GLN A 83 2.74 -13.80 -14.40
N ALA A 84 1.45 -14.11 -14.23
CA ALA A 84 0.96 -15.36 -13.68
C ALA A 84 -0.30 -15.79 -14.44
#